data_AF-A0A8C2DD68-F1
#
_entry.id   AF-A0A8C2DD68-F1
#
_cell.length_a   1.000
_cell.length_b   1.000
_cell.length_c   1.000
_cell.angle_alpha   90.00
_cell.angle_beta   90.00
_cell.angle_gamma   90.00
#
_symmetry.space_group_name_H-M   'P 1'
#
loop_
_entity.id
_entity.type
_entity.pdbx_description
1 polymer ?
#
loop_
_entity_poly.entity_id
_entity_poly.type
_entity_poly.pdbx_seq_one_letter_code
_entity_poly.pdbx_strand_id
1 'polypeptide(L)' 'MSVLLRGIARVRAAPVLRGSAITQRANLTTRPAKDSFGPVETAVGLTAFSFTILAPSGWVLANLENYKKKDAAE' A
#
# COMPACT_ATOMS: atom_id res chain seq x y z
N MET A 1 -26.48 22.97 -48.84
CA MET A 1 -25.83 22.95 -47.50
C MET A 1 -25.54 21.51 -47.12
N SER A 2 -24.32 21.06 -47.41
CA SER A 2 -23.97 19.64 -47.57
C SER A 2 -24.12 18.81 -46.30
N VAL A 3 -24.85 17.69 -46.44
CA VAL A 3 -25.03 16.63 -45.43
C VAL A 3 -23.68 16.07 -44.95
N LEU A 4 -22.67 16.06 -45.82
CA LEU A 4 -21.29 15.71 -45.48
C LEU A 4 -20.72 16.59 -44.35
N LEU A 5 -20.93 17.92 -44.39
CA LEU A 5 -20.45 18.82 -43.33
C LEU A 5 -21.13 18.57 -41.98
N ARG A 6 -22.39 18.11 -41.98
CA ARG A 6 -23.10 17.72 -40.75
C ARG A 6 -22.56 16.43 -40.16
N GLY A 7 -22.02 15.51 -40.97
CA GLY A 7 -21.41 14.26 -40.50
C GLY A 7 -20.08 14.50 -39.78
N ILE A 8 -19.17 15.26 -40.39
CA ILE A 8 -17.86 15.59 -39.79
C ILE A 8 -17.97 16.49 -38.55
N ALA A 9 -18.94 17.40 -38.51
CA ALA A 9 -19.22 18.19 -37.31
C ALA A 9 -19.73 17.34 -36.13
N ARG A 10 -20.42 16.23 -36.40
CA ARG A 10 -20.94 15.32 -35.36
C ARG A 10 -19.88 14.39 -34.78
N VAL A 11 -18.84 14.05 -35.55
CA VAL A 11 -17.69 13.26 -35.08
C VAL A 11 -16.82 14.05 -34.10
N ARG A 12 -16.67 15.36 -34.29
CA ARG A 12 -15.96 16.25 -33.33
C ARG A 12 -16.78 16.67 -32.11
N ALA A 13 -18.10 16.48 -32.16
CA ALA A 13 -19.01 16.70 -31.04
C ALA A 13 -19.41 15.39 -30.34
N ALA A 14 -18.76 14.26 -30.64
CA ALA A 14 -18.77 13.14 -29.73
C ALA A 14 -18.09 13.62 -28.44
N PRO A 15 -18.78 13.67 -27.30
CA PRO A 15 -18.15 14.13 -26.07
C PRO A 15 -17.09 13.09 -25.71
N VAL A 16 -15.83 13.36 -26.08
CA VAL A 16 -14.62 12.81 -25.44
C VAL A 16 -14.48 13.48 -24.06
N LEU A 17 -15.58 13.46 -23.33
CA LEU A 17 -15.79 13.85 -21.95
C LEU A 17 -16.68 12.81 -21.25
N ARG A 18 -16.81 11.60 -21.84
CA ARG A 18 -17.07 10.39 -21.05
C ARG A 18 -15.82 9.85 -20.35
N GLY A 19 -14.79 10.68 -20.21
CA GLY A 19 -13.94 10.67 -19.03
C GLY A 19 -14.72 11.15 -17.80
N SER A 20 -15.92 10.59 -17.56
CA SER A 20 -16.31 10.38 -16.18
C SER A 20 -15.28 9.37 -15.71
N ALA A 21 -14.24 9.86 -15.03
CA ALA A 21 -13.63 9.04 -14.02
C ALA A 21 -14.76 8.73 -13.04
N ILE A 22 -15.58 7.73 -13.38
CA ILE A 22 -16.41 7.00 -12.45
C ILE A 22 -15.34 6.39 -11.55
N THR A 23 -14.93 7.16 -10.55
CA THR A 23 -14.26 6.62 -9.39
C THR A 23 -15.33 5.70 -8.83
N GLN A 24 -15.29 4.44 -9.25
CA GLN A 24 -16.12 3.36 -8.75
C GLN A 24 -15.72 3.19 -7.29
N ARG A 25 -16.16 4.13 -6.45
CA ARG A 25 -16.11 4.05 -5.01
C ARG A 25 -17.12 2.98 -4.69
N ALA A 26 -16.64 1.76 -4.52
CA ALA A 26 -17.45 0.76 -3.85
C ALA A 26 -17.90 1.41 -2.54
N ASN A 27 -19.22 1.52 -2.33
CA ASN A 27 -19.79 2.09 -1.11
C ASN A 27 -19.61 1.05 0.01
N LEU A 28 -18.35 0.82 0.38
CA LEU A 28 -17.93 -0.13 1.39
C LEU A 28 -18.08 0.55 2.73
N THR A 29 -19.17 0.22 3.40
CA THR A 29 -19.35 0.53 4.82
C THR A 29 -18.97 -0.71 5.61
N THR A 30 -18.18 -0.51 6.66
CA THR A 30 -17.85 -1.57 7.60
C THR A 30 -18.70 -1.42 8.85
N ARG A 31 -19.01 -2.54 9.50
CA ARG A 31 -19.60 -2.51 10.83
C ARG A 31 -18.53 -2.04 11.82
N PRO A 32 -18.91 -1.42 12.95
CA PRO A 32 -17.97 -1.10 14.02
C PRO A 32 -17.16 -2.34 14.43
N ALA A 33 -15.95 -2.14 14.94
CA ALA A 33 -15.11 -3.23 15.43
C ALA A 33 -15.88 -4.07 16.46
N LYS A 34 -15.82 -5.40 16.32
CA LYS A 34 -16.45 -6.31 17.27
C LYS A 34 -15.79 -6.19 18.64
N ASP A 35 -14.46 -6.13 18.62
CA ASP A 35 -13.58 -5.85 19.75
C ASP A 35 -12.66 -4.69 19.33
N SER A 36 -12.81 -3.54 19.99
CA SER A 36 -12.05 -2.34 19.67
C SER A 36 -10.69 -2.39 20.34
N PHE A 37 -9.61 -2.35 19.55
CA PHE A 37 -8.26 -2.16 20.08
C PHE A 37 -8.07 -0.68 20.42
N GLY A 38 -7.65 -0.41 21.65
CA GLY A 38 -7.22 0.91 22.07
C GLY A 38 -5.79 1.23 21.63
N PRO A 39 -5.33 2.46 21.95
CA PRO A 39 -3.96 2.87 21.63
C PRO A 39 -2.90 1.98 22.28
N VAL A 40 -3.17 1.47 23.48
CA VAL A 40 -2.23 0.64 24.24
C VAL A 40 -2.08 -0.73 23.58
N GLU A 41 -3.19 -1.43 23.27
CA GLU A 41 -3.10 -2.74 22.60
C GLU A 41 -2.43 -2.62 21.24
N THR A 42 -2.74 -1.55 20.50
CA THR A 42 -2.13 -1.27 19.19
C THR A 42 -0.63 -1.05 19.30
N ALA A 43 -0.18 -0.25 20.28
CA ALA A 43 1.24 0.01 20.50
C ALA A 43 1.98 -1.27 20.87
N VAL A 44 1.42 -2.07 21.81
CA VAL A 44 2.02 -3.36 22.21
C VAL A 44 2.13 -4.30 21.01
N GLY A 45 1.09 -4.44 20.20
CA GLY A 45 1.10 -5.29 19.01
C GLY A 45 2.16 -4.85 17.99
N LEU A 46 2.24 -3.55 17.71
CA LEU A 46 3.21 -3.00 16.75
C LEU A 46 4.65 -3.14 17.25
N THR A 47 4.89 -2.88 18.54
CA THR A 47 6.20 -3.04 19.17
C THR A 47 6.60 -4.51 19.18
N ALA A 48 5.72 -5.42 19.59
CA ALA A 48 5.99 -6.86 19.60
C ALA A 48 6.35 -7.37 18.20
N PHE A 49 5.56 -7.02 17.18
CA PHE A 49 5.83 -7.38 15.80
C PHE A 49 7.18 -6.84 15.30
N SER A 50 7.53 -5.62 15.68
CA SER A 50 8.82 -5.03 15.32
C SER A 50 9.97 -5.76 16.02
N PHE A 51 9.86 -6.01 17.33
CA PHE A 51 10.90 -6.67 18.12
C PHE A 51 11.18 -8.09 17.64
N THR A 52 10.17 -8.87 17.24
CA THR A 52 10.39 -10.26 16.80
C THR A 52 11.25 -10.33 15.54
N ILE A 53 11.23 -9.31 14.69
CA ILE A 53 12.07 -9.23 13.48
C ILE A 53 13.42 -8.57 13.79
N LEU A 54 13.40 -7.42 14.47
CA LEU A 54 14.60 -6.62 14.69
C LEU A 54 15.52 -7.20 15.75
N ALA A 55 15.02 -7.88 16.78
CA ALA A 55 15.89 -8.39 17.84
C ALA A 55 16.83 -9.52 17.36
N PRO A 56 16.36 -10.56 16.63
CA PRO A 56 17.26 -11.57 16.07
C PRO A 56 18.22 -10.96 15.05
N SER A 57 17.72 -10.08 14.18
CA SER A 57 18.52 -9.41 13.16
C SER A 57 19.62 -8.55 13.79
N GLY A 58 19.28 -7.79 14.82
CA GLY A 58 20.21 -6.95 15.57
C GLY A 58 21.27 -7.77 16.29
N TRP A 59 20.90 -8.92 16.85
CA TRP A 59 21.87 -9.82 17.50
C TRP A 59 22.89 -10.39 16.51
N VAL A 60 22.44 -10.83 15.32
CA VAL A 60 23.34 -11.31 14.27
C VAL A 60 24.28 -10.19 13.81
N LEU A 61 23.74 -8.99 13.52
CA LEU A 61 24.55 -7.86 13.05
C LEU A 61 25.56 -7.38 14.10
N ALA A 62 25.19 -7.38 15.37
CA ALA A 62 26.07 -6.98 16.47
C ALA A 62 27.27 -7.93 16.64
N ASN A 63 27.13 -9.19 16.20
CA ASN A 63 28.17 -10.21 16.36
C ASN A 63 28.99 -10.47 15.08
N LEU A 64 28.85 -9.65 14.03
CA LEU A 64 29.56 -9.86 12.76
C LEU A 64 31.09 -9.92 12.92
N GLU A 65 31.67 -9.08 13.79
CA GLU A 65 33.10 -9.14 14.05
C GLU A 65 33.55 -10.44 14.73
N ASN A 66 32.71 -10.97 15.63
CA ASN A 66 32.99 -12.21 16.34
C ASN A 66 32.94 -13.39 15.39
N TYR A 67 32.02 -13.37 14.41
CA TYR A 67 31.97 -14.39 13.37
C TYR A 67 33.21 -14.34 12.47
N LYS A 68 33.64 -13.15 12.03
CA LYS A 68 34.83 -12.98 11.17
C LYS A 68 36.15 -13.45 11.81
N LYS A 69 36.31 -13.25 13.12
CA LYS A 69 37.55 -13.61 13.85
C LYS A 69 37.65 -15.11 14.11
N LYS A 70 36.52 -15.83 14.04
CA LYS A 70 36.46 -17.27 14.29
C LYS A 70 37.05 -18.09 13.14
N ASP A 71 36.95 -17.59 11.91
CA ASP A 71 37.48 -18.24 10.71
C ASP A 71 39.00 -18.04 10.50
N ALA A 72 39.65 -17.15 11.27
CA ALA A 72 41.07 -16.82 11.12
C ALA A 72 41.99 -17.53 12.12
N ALA A 73 41.42 -18.26 13.08
CA ALA A 73 42.14 -18.97 14.14
C ALA A 73 42.08 -20.50 13.97
N GLU A 74 41.51 -20.99 12.85
CA GLU A 74 41.57 -22.38 12.39
C GLU A 74 42.52 -22.51 11.19
#